data_AF-A0A7X3GMN5-F1
#
_entry.id   AF-A0A7X3GMN5-F1
#
_cell.length_a   1.000
_cell.length_b   1.000
_cell.length_c   1.000
_cell.angle_alpha   90.00
_cell.angle_beta   90.00
_cell.angle_gamma   90.00
#
_symmetry.space_group_name_H-M   'P 1'
#
loop_
_entity.id
_entity.type
_entity.pdbx_description
1 polymer ?
#
loop_
_entity_poly.entity_id
_entity_poly.type
_entity_poly.pdbx_seq_one_letter_code
_entity_poly.pdbx_strand_id
1 'polypeptide(L)'
;MTTIPENAMYDLLENTVTKLLQEKLELLLREEIKNFMQIEQPNTRNSRNGHYKRTFQTRYGTINELQVPRDRKGTFQTRLFQPYQRREGWLEEAVIHMYKGGMSTRDVAKFIESMFGTHYSPTTISNITQTVMEDIEQWQNRPLEKRYSAIYLDGLYVKLKRNTVSSEAVYLVMGIDEKGIRQILGFYVGGHESSNGWREVLKDLKKRGATDVLLGIFDGLPGLEEAFREIYPMADVQHCVVHKVRATFPKVRVSDKTEFLEDLKQVYTAMDGDVARAVFDGFKEKWRKQYPKEVRSWEDQLPTLLAFYKYPPMVWQAIYTTNPIERTNKELRKRLKPMNSLTSIEAAEKIIYLQALDYNEKWCGRAIRGFVDPETKAAFEKMYTERYGG
;
A
#
# COMPACT_ATOMS: atom_id res chain seq x y z
N MET A 1 41.30 16.96 22.45
CA MET A 1 40.17 17.83 22.09
C MET A 1 39.12 17.70 23.18
N THR A 2 38.72 18.85 23.68
CA THR A 2 37.85 19.12 24.82
C THR A 2 36.57 18.30 24.83
N THR A 3 36.37 17.53 25.89
CA THR A 3 35.05 17.08 26.36
C THR A 3 34.18 18.31 26.56
N ILE A 4 33.18 18.48 25.70
CA ILE A 4 32.12 19.48 25.88
C ILE A 4 31.42 19.11 27.19
N PRO A 5 31.21 20.05 28.14
CA PRO A 5 30.45 19.74 29.35
C PRO A 5 29.04 19.33 28.93
N GLU A 6 28.51 18.22 29.47
CA GLU A 6 27.08 17.93 29.39
C GLU A 6 26.31 19.21 29.74
N ASN A 7 25.46 19.65 28.81
CA ASN A 7 24.78 20.93 28.90
C ASN A 7 23.83 20.91 30.11
N ALA A 8 24.18 21.59 31.20
CA ALA A 8 23.31 21.76 32.38
C ALA A 8 21.87 22.25 32.06
N MET A 9 21.69 22.92 30.93
CA MET A 9 20.39 23.32 30.40
C MET A 9 19.53 22.12 29.96
N TYR A 10 20.14 21.10 29.33
CA TYR A 10 19.43 19.88 28.92
C TYR A 10 18.97 19.09 30.14
N ASP A 11 19.83 18.90 31.13
CA ASP A 11 19.46 18.20 32.37
C ASP A 11 18.33 18.95 33.12
N LEU A 12 18.38 20.28 33.14
CA LEU A 12 17.33 21.09 33.76
C LEU A 12 15.99 20.96 33.00
N LEU A 13 16.03 21.00 31.67
CA LEU A 13 14.85 20.84 30.82
C LEU A 13 14.27 19.43 30.93
N GLU A 14 15.11 18.40 30.87
CA GLU A 14 14.72 17.00 31.01
C GLU A 14 14.02 16.78 32.35
N ASN A 15 14.63 17.21 33.45
CA ASN A 15 14.04 17.09 34.79
C ASN A 15 12.71 17.84 34.92
N THR A 16 12.62 19.05 34.35
CA THR A 16 11.40 19.87 34.42
C THR A 16 10.26 19.24 33.63
N VAL A 17 10.53 18.78 32.40
CA VAL A 17 9.55 18.14 31.53
C VAL A 17 9.10 16.80 32.12
N THR A 18 10.03 15.99 32.62
CA THR A 18 9.74 14.68 33.22
C THR A 18 8.87 14.82 34.47
N LYS A 19 9.14 15.84 35.30
CA LYS A 19 8.32 16.15 36.49
C LYS A 19 6.91 16.61 36.11
N LEU A 20 6.79 17.52 35.14
CA LEU A 20 5.49 17.97 34.66
C LEU A 20 4.66 16.81 34.08
N LEU A 21 5.30 15.93 33.30
CA LEU A 21 4.67 14.73 32.75
C LEU A 21 4.19 13.79 33.85
N GLN A 22 5.03 13.53 34.87
CA GLN A 22 4.64 12.72 36.01
C GLN A 22 3.39 13.30 36.69
N GLU A 23 3.37 14.61 36.98
CA GLU A 23 2.23 15.27 37.63
C GLU A 23 0.94 15.16 36.80
N LYS A 24 1.03 15.33 35.47
CA LYS A 24 -0.15 15.23 34.59
C LYS A 24 -0.64 13.80 34.39
N LEU A 25 0.26 12.83 34.27
CA LEU A 25 -0.12 11.42 34.18
C LEU A 25 -0.80 10.96 35.47
N GLU A 26 -0.25 11.31 36.64
CA GLU A 26 -0.88 10.99 37.93
C GLU A 26 -2.26 11.64 38.09
N LEU A 27 -2.45 12.87 37.59
CA LEU A 27 -3.75 13.52 37.56
C LEU A 27 -4.76 12.74 36.70
N LEU A 28 -4.39 12.40 35.45
CA LEU A 28 -5.27 11.65 34.55
C LEU A 28 -5.64 10.28 35.13
N LEU A 29 -4.67 9.57 35.70
CA LEU A 29 -4.88 8.27 36.35
C LEU A 29 -5.86 8.36 37.54
N ARG A 30 -5.78 9.42 38.33
CA ARG A 30 -6.71 9.66 39.46
C ARG A 30 -8.14 9.91 38.98
N GLU A 31 -8.30 10.61 37.85
CA GLU A 31 -9.62 10.82 37.24
C GLU A 31 -10.15 9.54 36.55
N GLU A 32 -9.30 8.76 35.88
CA GLU A 32 -9.70 7.46 35.29
C GLU A 32 -10.25 6.51 36.36
N ILE A 33 -9.55 6.32 37.49
CA ILE A 33 -10.06 5.44 38.55
C ILE A 33 -11.28 6.04 39.24
N LYS A 34 -11.50 7.36 39.19
CA LYS A 34 -12.75 7.98 39.68
C LYS A 34 -13.91 7.62 38.79
N ASN A 35 -13.72 7.78 37.49
CA ASN A 35 -14.71 7.46 36.48
C ASN A 35 -15.06 5.97 36.51
N PHE A 36 -14.05 5.09 36.51
CA PHE A 36 -14.23 3.65 36.64
C PHE A 36 -15.11 3.25 37.84
N MET A 37 -14.87 3.84 39.01
CA MET A 37 -15.60 3.51 40.23
C MET A 37 -17.03 4.06 40.24
N GLN A 38 -17.26 5.24 39.64
CA GLN A 38 -18.55 5.92 39.66
C GLN A 38 -19.48 5.48 38.53
N ILE A 39 -18.92 5.20 37.35
CA ILE A 39 -19.69 4.99 36.11
C ILE A 39 -19.65 3.51 35.68
N GLU A 40 -18.47 2.88 35.71
CA GLU A 40 -18.31 1.50 35.23
C GLU A 40 -18.62 0.46 36.34
N GLN A 41 -18.49 0.82 37.63
CA GLN A 41 -18.75 -0.06 38.79
C GLN A 41 -19.72 0.51 39.85
N PRO A 42 -20.87 1.11 39.50
CA PRO A 42 -21.73 1.84 40.44
C PRO A 42 -22.34 0.97 41.56
N ASN A 43 -22.56 -0.33 41.33
CA ASN A 43 -23.24 -1.25 42.26
C ASN A 43 -22.32 -2.32 42.85
N THR A 44 -21.01 -2.12 42.78
CA THR A 44 -20.01 -3.11 43.18
C THR A 44 -19.40 -2.73 44.54
N ARG A 45 -19.25 -3.69 45.46
CA ARG A 45 -18.44 -3.54 46.69
C ARG A 45 -16.93 -3.50 46.36
N ASN A 46 -16.51 -2.54 45.56
CA ASN A 46 -15.11 -2.29 45.24
C ASN A 46 -14.69 -0.96 45.85
N SER A 47 -13.44 -0.83 46.24
CA SER A 47 -12.90 0.41 46.82
C SER A 47 -11.51 0.68 46.26
N ARG A 48 -11.10 1.94 46.24
CA ARG A 48 -9.72 2.30 45.93
C ARG A 48 -8.78 1.72 46.99
N ASN A 49 -7.60 1.29 46.60
CA ASN A 49 -6.61 0.64 47.47
C ASN A 49 -5.20 1.25 47.29
N GLY A 50 -5.16 2.57 47.35
CA GLY A 50 -3.92 3.35 47.20
C GLY A 50 -3.36 3.29 45.79
N HIS A 51 -2.03 3.37 45.70
CA HIS A 51 -1.27 3.38 44.45
C HIS A 51 -0.11 2.39 44.55
N TYR A 52 0.39 1.95 43.40
CA TYR A 52 1.70 1.32 43.30
C TYR A 52 2.63 2.23 42.52
N LYS A 53 3.92 2.21 42.88
CA LYS A 53 4.97 2.93 42.15
C LYS A 53 5.44 2.10 40.98
N ARG A 54 5.71 2.76 39.85
CA ARG A 54 6.43 2.15 38.74
C ARG A 54 7.34 3.15 38.04
N THR A 55 8.42 2.62 37.49
CA THR A 55 9.26 3.35 36.55
C THR A 55 8.61 3.30 35.17
N PHE A 56 8.52 4.45 34.49
CA PHE A 56 7.98 4.56 33.14
C PHE A 56 8.90 5.42 32.26
N GLN A 57 9.36 4.83 31.15
CA GLN A 57 10.25 5.51 30.23
C GLN A 57 9.44 6.25 29.16
N THR A 58 9.67 7.54 29.01
CA THR A 58 9.02 8.41 28.03
C THR A 58 10.04 8.95 27.03
N ARG A 59 9.59 9.60 25.95
CA ARG A 59 10.49 10.27 25.01
C ARG A 59 11.30 11.44 25.60
N TYR A 60 10.90 11.90 26.79
CA TYR A 60 11.48 13.06 27.45
C TYR A 60 12.29 12.73 28.70
N GLY A 61 12.49 11.44 28.99
CA GLY A 61 13.19 10.99 30.18
C GLY A 61 12.47 9.86 30.92
N THR A 62 13.13 9.35 31.96
CA THR A 62 12.60 8.26 32.79
C THR A 62 11.87 8.81 34.02
N ILE A 63 10.58 8.50 34.14
CA ILE A 63 9.79 8.78 35.35
C ILE A 63 10.01 7.63 36.33
N ASN A 64 10.75 7.86 37.42
CA ASN A 64 11.15 6.78 38.33
C ASN A 64 10.03 6.32 39.29
N GLU A 65 9.15 7.24 39.71
CA GLU A 65 8.16 6.99 40.77
C GLU A 65 6.72 7.31 40.38
N LEU A 66 6.30 6.93 39.17
CA LEU A 66 4.92 7.15 38.72
C LEU A 66 3.92 6.42 39.63
N GLN A 67 3.01 7.16 40.25
CA GLN A 67 1.97 6.61 41.14
C GLN A 67 0.74 6.15 40.36
N VAL A 68 0.57 4.85 40.18
CA VAL A 68 -0.59 4.30 39.48
C VAL A 68 -1.64 3.81 40.49
N PRO A 69 -2.87 4.34 40.43
CA PRO A 69 -3.92 3.97 41.37
C PRO A 69 -4.40 2.54 41.09
N ARG A 70 -4.87 1.87 42.14
CA ARG A 70 -5.42 0.53 42.06
C ARG A 70 -6.68 0.40 42.90
N ASP A 71 -7.56 -0.51 42.49
CA ASP A 71 -8.72 -0.91 43.26
C ASP A 71 -8.41 -2.14 44.12
N ARG A 72 -9.28 -2.43 45.09
CA ARG A 72 -9.10 -3.53 46.05
C ARG A 72 -9.29 -4.90 45.39
N LYS A 73 -10.10 -4.96 44.33
CA LYS A 73 -10.35 -6.20 43.57
C LYS A 73 -9.38 -6.41 42.41
N GLY A 74 -8.50 -5.45 42.10
CA GLY A 74 -7.54 -5.55 40.99
C GLY A 74 -8.19 -5.56 39.61
N THR A 75 -9.39 -4.99 39.49
CA THR A 75 -10.16 -4.93 38.24
C THR A 75 -9.93 -3.66 37.44
N PHE A 76 -9.33 -2.64 38.03
CA PHE A 76 -9.04 -1.38 37.34
C PHE A 76 -7.81 -1.54 36.44
N GLN A 77 -7.98 -1.22 35.15
CA GLN A 77 -6.91 -1.11 34.16
C GLN A 77 -6.96 0.29 33.53
N THR A 78 -5.86 1.04 33.63
CA THR A 78 -5.75 2.34 32.97
C THR A 78 -5.73 2.19 31.46
N ARG A 79 -6.29 3.18 30.75
CA ARG A 79 -6.25 3.23 29.28
C ARG A 79 -4.98 3.91 28.76
N LEU A 80 -4.21 4.57 29.62
CA LEU A 80 -3.00 5.29 29.25
C LEU A 80 -1.83 4.37 28.85
N PHE A 81 -1.76 3.17 29.42
CA PHE A 81 -0.75 2.16 29.09
C PHE A 81 -1.20 0.75 29.49
N GLN A 82 -0.69 -0.26 28.80
CA GLN A 82 -0.98 -1.67 29.07
C GLN A 82 -0.33 -2.16 30.38
N PRO A 83 -0.87 -3.22 31.02
CA PRO A 83 -0.22 -3.90 32.12
C PRO A 83 1.20 -4.29 31.73
N TYR A 84 2.15 -4.08 32.65
CA TYR A 84 3.58 -4.36 32.44
C TYR A 84 4.29 -3.55 31.34
N GLN A 85 3.59 -2.70 30.58
CA GLN A 85 4.23 -1.80 29.60
C GLN A 85 5.14 -0.83 30.34
N ARG A 86 6.46 -0.94 30.20
CA ARG A 86 7.43 -0.08 30.93
C ARG A 86 7.81 1.20 30.18
N ARG A 87 7.38 1.33 28.92
CA ARG A 87 7.85 2.36 27.99
C ARG A 87 6.68 2.93 27.17
N GLU A 88 6.73 4.22 26.88
CA GLU A 88 5.84 4.88 25.92
C GLU A 88 6.16 4.39 24.49
N GLY A 89 5.13 4.08 23.70
CA GLY A 89 5.25 3.44 22.37
C GLY A 89 5.77 4.35 21.23
N TRP A 90 6.38 5.49 21.58
CA TRP A 90 6.81 6.50 20.60
C TRP A 90 8.04 6.05 19.80
N LEU A 91 8.86 5.16 20.36
CA LEU A 91 10.05 4.67 19.69
C LEU A 91 9.67 3.74 18.54
N GLU A 92 8.65 2.94 18.73
CA GLU A 92 8.03 2.08 17.72
C GLU A 92 7.56 2.93 16.54
N GLU A 93 6.81 4.01 16.81
CA GLU A 93 6.40 4.98 15.78
C GLU A 93 7.61 5.64 15.09
N ALA A 94 8.62 6.06 15.86
CA ALA A 94 9.83 6.69 15.30
C ALA A 94 10.60 5.71 14.40
N VAL A 95 10.75 4.45 14.83
CA VAL A 95 11.36 3.37 14.04
C VAL A 95 10.58 3.15 12.75
N ILE A 96 9.25 3.08 12.82
CA ILE A 96 8.37 2.97 11.66
C ILE A 96 8.56 4.18 10.72
N HIS A 97 8.62 5.41 11.25
CA HIS A 97 8.83 6.62 10.45
C HIS A 97 10.22 6.66 9.80
N MET A 98 11.27 6.18 10.49
CA MET A 98 12.60 6.06 9.92
C MET A 98 12.65 5.02 8.79
N TYR A 99 11.98 3.88 8.96
CA TYR A 99 11.81 2.91 7.87
C TYR A 99 11.00 3.46 6.71
N LYS A 100 9.92 4.22 6.97
CA LYS A 100 9.17 4.97 5.94
C LYS A 100 10.09 5.93 5.18
N GLY A 101 11.04 6.55 5.88
CA GLY A 101 12.09 7.40 5.32
C GLY A 101 13.15 6.66 4.49
N GLY A 102 13.13 5.33 4.49
CA GLY A 102 14.07 4.50 3.75
C GLY A 102 15.38 4.23 4.48
N MET A 103 15.43 4.41 5.80
CA MET A 103 16.59 4.04 6.61
C MET A 103 16.68 2.51 6.72
N SER A 104 17.89 1.96 6.61
CA SER A 104 18.10 0.52 6.86
C SER A 104 18.00 0.21 8.36
N THR A 105 17.85 -1.08 8.72
CA THR A 105 17.86 -1.51 10.14
C THR A 105 19.11 -1.04 10.88
N ARG A 106 20.26 -1.03 10.19
CA ARG A 106 21.53 -0.55 10.75
C ARG A 106 21.55 0.97 10.91
N ASP A 107 20.95 1.72 9.99
CA ASP A 107 20.88 3.18 10.07
C ASP A 107 19.92 3.61 11.19
N VAL A 108 18.78 2.92 11.33
CA VAL A 108 17.84 3.11 12.44
C VAL A 108 18.53 2.80 13.77
N ALA A 109 19.24 1.68 13.86
CA ALA A 109 19.98 1.31 15.06
C ALA A 109 21.04 2.36 15.44
N LYS A 110 21.86 2.79 14.48
CA LYS A 110 22.87 3.84 14.68
C LYS A 110 22.23 5.18 15.05
N PHE A 111 21.12 5.55 14.44
CA PHE A 111 20.41 6.79 14.75
C PHE A 111 19.86 6.76 16.17
N ILE A 112 19.19 5.68 16.56
CA ILE A 112 18.67 5.50 17.93
C ILE A 112 19.80 5.47 18.94
N GLU A 113 20.90 4.76 18.65
CA GLU A 113 22.09 4.72 19.50
C GLU A 113 22.74 6.11 19.62
N SER A 114 22.76 6.91 18.55
CA SER A 114 23.31 8.27 18.58
C SER A 114 22.45 9.27 19.35
N MET A 115 21.12 9.11 19.31
CA MET A 115 20.17 10.03 19.93
C MET A 115 19.86 9.67 21.39
N PHE A 116 19.90 8.38 21.74
CA PHE A 116 19.45 7.86 23.04
C PHE A 116 20.50 6.96 23.73
N GLY A 117 21.70 6.84 23.19
CA GLY A 117 22.78 6.01 23.74
C GLY A 117 22.48 4.50 23.69
N THR A 118 23.19 3.73 24.51
CA THR A 118 23.08 2.25 24.62
C THR A 118 21.78 1.76 25.28
N HIS A 119 20.78 2.63 25.46
CA HIS A 119 19.53 2.29 26.17
C HIS A 119 18.65 1.29 25.41
N TYR A 120 18.90 1.11 24.11
CA TYR A 120 18.17 0.18 23.25
C TYR A 120 19.09 -0.92 22.73
N SER A 121 18.87 -2.15 23.21
CA SER A 121 19.59 -3.32 22.72
C SER A 121 19.21 -3.63 21.26
N PRO A 122 20.11 -4.21 20.46
CA PRO A 122 19.78 -4.75 19.13
C PRO A 122 18.56 -5.67 19.13
N THR A 123 18.37 -6.44 20.21
CA THR A 123 17.18 -7.27 20.44
C THR A 123 15.89 -6.46 20.52
N THR A 124 15.92 -5.27 21.15
CA THR A 124 14.75 -4.38 21.23
C THR A 124 14.35 -3.90 19.84
N ILE A 125 15.33 -3.47 19.02
CA ILE A 125 15.07 -3.03 17.64
C ILE A 125 14.52 -4.20 16.82
N SER A 126 15.10 -5.39 16.97
CA SER A 126 14.59 -6.60 16.30
C SER A 126 13.14 -6.90 16.66
N ASN A 127 12.77 -6.82 17.95
CA ASN A 127 11.41 -7.04 18.43
C ASN A 127 10.42 -6.01 17.86
N ILE A 128 10.80 -4.73 17.80
CA ILE A 128 10.00 -3.68 17.16
C ILE A 128 9.77 -4.03 15.68
N THR A 129 10.81 -4.49 14.98
CA THR A 129 10.66 -4.89 13.58
C THR A 129 9.88 -6.18 13.36
N GLN A 130 9.77 -7.05 14.38
CA GLN A 130 8.97 -8.26 14.34
C GLN A 130 7.48 -7.92 14.42
N THR A 131 7.11 -6.92 15.23
CA THR A 131 5.74 -6.41 15.30
C THR A 131 5.26 -5.93 13.93
N VAL A 132 6.12 -5.26 13.17
CA VAL A 132 5.81 -4.82 11.79
C VAL A 132 5.55 -6.01 10.85
N MET A 133 6.21 -7.16 11.05
CA MET A 133 5.94 -8.35 10.24
C MET A 133 4.57 -8.95 10.53
N GLU A 134 4.17 -8.99 11.81
CA GLU A 134 2.83 -9.42 12.20
C GLU A 134 1.76 -8.50 11.59
N ASP A 135 2.00 -7.19 11.57
CA ASP A 135 1.11 -6.23 10.90
C ASP A 135 1.04 -6.46 9.38
N ILE A 136 2.17 -6.80 8.75
CA ILE A 136 2.22 -7.15 7.31
C ILE A 136 1.37 -8.38 7.03
N GLU A 137 1.54 -9.44 7.81
CA GLU A 137 0.77 -10.67 7.66
C GLU A 137 -0.72 -10.42 7.86
N GLN A 138 -1.11 -9.65 8.89
CA GLN A 138 -2.50 -9.26 9.11
C GLN A 138 -3.05 -8.44 7.93
N TRP A 139 -2.27 -7.48 7.44
CA TRP A 139 -2.68 -6.64 6.31
C TRP A 139 -2.78 -7.44 5.01
N GLN A 140 -1.87 -8.38 4.75
CA GLN A 140 -1.91 -9.26 3.58
C GLN A 140 -3.08 -10.24 3.65
N ASN A 141 -3.52 -10.64 4.84
CA ASN A 141 -4.67 -11.53 5.01
C ASN A 141 -6.00 -10.81 5.27
N ARG A 142 -6.01 -9.47 5.33
CA ARG A 142 -7.23 -8.69 5.64
C ARG A 142 -8.34 -8.98 4.61
N PRO A 143 -9.62 -9.01 5.04
CA PRO A 143 -10.73 -9.13 4.12
C PRO A 143 -10.75 -7.95 3.14
N LEU A 144 -11.10 -8.24 1.90
CA LEU A 144 -11.30 -7.26 0.83
C LEU A 144 -12.79 -7.05 0.61
N GLU A 145 -13.13 -5.91 0.01
CA GLU A 145 -14.50 -5.61 -0.41
C GLU A 145 -14.96 -6.58 -1.50
N LYS A 146 -16.27 -6.79 -1.59
CA LYS A 146 -16.83 -7.73 -2.57
C LYS A 146 -16.63 -7.24 -4.01
N ARG A 147 -16.90 -5.95 -4.25
CA ARG A 147 -17.04 -5.34 -5.57
C ARG A 147 -15.86 -4.42 -5.91
N TYR A 148 -15.27 -4.64 -7.08
CA TYR A 148 -14.21 -3.80 -7.65
C TYR A 148 -14.52 -3.40 -9.09
N SER A 149 -14.50 -2.10 -9.36
CA SER A 149 -14.78 -1.53 -10.69
C SER A 149 -13.62 -1.83 -11.64
N ALA A 150 -12.40 -1.78 -11.11
CA ALA A 150 -11.19 -2.13 -11.86
C ALA A 150 -10.11 -2.70 -10.93
N ILE A 151 -9.34 -3.66 -11.41
CA ILE A 151 -8.12 -4.17 -10.76
C ILE A 151 -6.95 -4.00 -11.73
N TYR A 152 -5.92 -3.30 -11.27
CA TYR A 152 -4.66 -3.11 -11.96
C TYR A 152 -3.63 -4.10 -11.44
N LEU A 153 -2.91 -4.74 -12.36
CA LEU A 153 -1.79 -5.63 -12.05
C LEU A 153 -0.53 -5.06 -12.70
N ASP A 154 0.55 -4.95 -11.94
CA ASP A 154 1.85 -4.54 -12.45
C ASP A 154 2.98 -5.12 -11.59
N GLY A 155 4.12 -5.36 -12.22
CA GLY A 155 5.32 -5.91 -11.60
C GLY A 155 6.43 -4.87 -11.47
N LEU A 156 7.17 -4.91 -10.37
CA LEU A 156 8.46 -4.23 -10.28
C LEU A 156 9.57 -5.17 -9.85
N TYR A 157 10.78 -4.92 -10.34
CA TYR A 157 11.95 -5.70 -9.93
C TYR A 157 12.73 -4.96 -8.84
N VAL A 158 13.05 -5.67 -7.77
CA VAL A 158 13.86 -5.19 -6.64
C VAL A 158 15.13 -6.03 -6.52
N LYS A 159 16.24 -5.41 -6.14
CA LYS A 159 17.51 -6.13 -5.94
C LYS A 159 17.58 -6.66 -4.51
N LEU A 160 17.59 -7.98 -4.37
CA LEU A 160 17.74 -8.67 -3.08
C LEU A 160 19.11 -9.33 -3.01
N LYS A 161 19.76 -9.21 -1.85
CA LYS A 161 21.02 -9.86 -1.52
C LYS A 161 20.72 -11.04 -0.62
N ARG A 162 20.64 -12.24 -1.22
CA ARG A 162 20.69 -13.51 -0.47
C ARG A 162 22.16 -13.91 -0.36
N ASN A 163 22.60 -14.92 -1.12
CA ASN A 163 24.02 -15.27 -1.29
C ASN A 163 24.71 -14.42 -2.38
N THR A 164 23.98 -14.14 -3.45
CA THR A 164 24.33 -13.21 -4.52
C THR A 164 23.25 -12.14 -4.64
N VAL A 165 23.56 -11.03 -5.34
CA VAL A 165 22.56 -10.00 -5.62
C VAL A 165 21.77 -10.42 -6.86
N SER A 166 20.49 -10.71 -6.68
CA SER A 166 19.56 -11.05 -7.76
C SER A 166 18.39 -10.08 -7.80
N SER A 167 17.84 -9.88 -8.99
CA SER A 167 16.59 -9.14 -9.16
C SER A 167 15.41 -10.08 -8.96
N GLU A 168 14.53 -9.76 -8.03
CA GLU A 168 13.29 -10.48 -7.78
C GLU A 168 12.08 -9.63 -8.13
N ALA A 169 11.05 -10.28 -8.66
CA ALA A 169 9.79 -9.65 -8.99
C ALA A 169 8.98 -9.36 -7.72
N VAL A 170 8.34 -8.21 -7.72
CA VAL A 170 7.32 -7.78 -6.77
C VAL A 170 6.06 -7.59 -7.57
N TYR A 171 5.07 -8.42 -7.30
CA TYR A 171 3.73 -8.31 -7.84
C TYR A 171 2.99 -7.26 -7.04
N LEU A 172 2.46 -6.22 -7.69
CA LEU A 172 1.64 -5.19 -7.05
C LEU A 172 0.23 -5.23 -7.63
N VAL A 173 -0.77 -5.19 -6.74
CA VAL A 173 -2.19 -5.16 -7.11
C VAL A 173 -2.81 -3.90 -6.56
N MET A 174 -3.47 -3.13 -7.43
CA MET A 174 -4.23 -1.95 -7.05
C MET A 174 -5.68 -2.08 -7.54
N GLY A 175 -6.66 -1.82 -6.69
CA GLY A 175 -8.08 -1.87 -7.05
C GLY A 175 -8.72 -0.49 -6.98
N ILE A 176 -9.79 -0.30 -7.75
CA ILE A 176 -10.77 0.78 -7.60
C ILE A 176 -12.08 0.13 -7.15
N ASP A 177 -12.58 0.51 -5.98
CA ASP A 177 -13.85 -0.01 -5.45
C ASP A 177 -15.08 0.59 -6.19
N GLU A 178 -16.28 0.20 -5.76
CA GLU A 178 -17.55 0.75 -6.28
C GLU A 178 -17.74 2.25 -5.98
N LYS A 179 -17.05 2.78 -4.96
CA LYS A 179 -17.09 4.20 -4.58
C LYS A 179 -16.13 5.04 -5.41
N GLY A 180 -15.30 4.41 -6.25
CA GLY A 180 -14.27 5.06 -7.05
C GLY A 180 -12.99 5.35 -6.28
N ILE A 181 -12.83 4.79 -5.07
CA ILE A 181 -11.65 4.94 -4.24
C ILE A 181 -10.63 3.88 -4.66
N ARG A 182 -9.42 4.32 -4.96
CA ARG A 182 -8.32 3.42 -5.27
C ARG A 182 -7.56 3.00 -4.02
N GLN A 183 -7.06 1.77 -4.01
CA GLN A 183 -6.27 1.19 -2.93
C GLN A 183 -5.33 0.10 -3.43
N ILE A 184 -4.17 -0.06 -2.79
CA ILE A 184 -3.32 -1.24 -2.94
C ILE A 184 -3.99 -2.39 -2.20
N LEU A 185 -4.33 -3.45 -2.95
CA LEU A 185 -5.01 -4.64 -2.42
C LEU A 185 -4.02 -5.65 -1.84
N GLY A 186 -2.87 -5.79 -2.50
CA GLY A 186 -1.84 -6.74 -2.11
C GLY A 186 -0.52 -6.45 -2.81
N PHE A 187 0.54 -6.96 -2.22
CA PHE A 187 1.86 -7.06 -2.84
C PHE A 187 2.46 -8.42 -2.47
N TYR A 188 3.27 -8.98 -3.38
CA TYR A 188 3.87 -10.30 -3.20
C TYR A 188 5.30 -10.24 -3.72
N VAL A 189 6.27 -10.66 -2.91
CA VAL A 189 7.69 -10.63 -3.28
C VAL A 189 8.13 -12.06 -3.59
N GLY A 190 8.69 -12.29 -4.79
CA GLY A 190 9.34 -13.57 -5.06
C GLY A 190 9.66 -13.85 -6.51
N GLY A 191 10.88 -14.39 -6.71
CA GLY A 191 11.28 -15.10 -7.93
C GLY A 191 11.23 -14.26 -9.21
N HIS A 192 10.85 -14.90 -10.32
CA HIS A 192 10.63 -14.25 -11.61
C HIS A 192 9.14 -14.06 -11.87
N GLU A 193 8.79 -12.98 -12.58
CA GLU A 193 7.43 -12.73 -13.00
C GLU A 193 6.94 -13.85 -13.92
N SER A 194 5.83 -14.51 -13.53
CA SER A 194 5.27 -15.65 -14.27
C SER A 194 3.75 -15.66 -14.20
N SER A 195 3.11 -16.30 -15.19
CA SER A 195 1.66 -16.52 -15.20
C SER A 195 1.16 -17.31 -13.99
N ASN A 196 1.95 -18.28 -13.52
CA ASN A 196 1.64 -19.03 -12.30
C ASN A 196 1.70 -18.16 -11.05
N GLY A 197 2.70 -17.27 -10.95
CA GLY A 197 2.77 -16.30 -9.86
C GLY A 197 1.52 -15.42 -9.81
N TRP A 198 1.12 -14.86 -10.96
CA TRP A 198 -0.10 -14.07 -11.05
C TRP A 198 -1.38 -14.87 -10.74
N ARG A 199 -1.46 -16.14 -11.14
CA ARG A 199 -2.60 -17.01 -10.80
C ARG A 199 -2.76 -17.15 -9.28
N GLU A 200 -1.67 -17.37 -8.55
CA GLU A 200 -1.71 -17.47 -7.09
C GLU A 200 -2.10 -16.14 -6.43
N VAL A 201 -1.56 -15.02 -6.92
CA VAL A 201 -1.96 -13.67 -6.48
C VAL A 201 -3.46 -13.45 -6.66
N LEU A 202 -3.99 -13.76 -7.83
CA LEU A 202 -5.41 -13.54 -8.15
C LEU A 202 -6.33 -14.47 -7.33
N LYS A 203 -5.92 -15.71 -7.06
CA LYS A 203 -6.65 -16.64 -6.17
C LYS A 203 -6.71 -16.11 -4.75
N ASP A 204 -5.60 -15.55 -4.24
CA ASP A 204 -5.54 -14.94 -2.92
C ASP A 204 -6.52 -13.76 -2.80
N LEU A 205 -6.53 -12.84 -3.77
CA LEU A 205 -7.47 -11.73 -3.80
C LEU A 205 -8.93 -12.20 -3.75
N LYS A 206 -9.27 -13.22 -4.54
CA LYS A 206 -10.61 -13.79 -4.59
C LYS A 206 -10.99 -14.44 -3.26
N LYS A 207 -10.07 -15.20 -2.66
CA LYS A 207 -10.25 -15.83 -1.34
C LYS A 207 -10.49 -14.79 -0.24
N ARG A 208 -9.84 -13.63 -0.34
CA ARG A 208 -9.98 -12.53 0.63
C ARG A 208 -11.29 -11.73 0.49
N GLY A 209 -12.04 -11.91 -0.60
CA GLY A 209 -13.39 -11.34 -0.75
C GLY A 209 -13.65 -10.62 -2.08
N ALA A 210 -12.61 -10.25 -2.82
CA ALA A 210 -12.73 -9.57 -4.12
C ALA A 210 -13.30 -10.55 -5.16
N THR A 211 -14.63 -10.63 -5.27
CA THR A 211 -15.32 -11.68 -6.03
C THR A 211 -16.02 -11.11 -7.26
N ASP A 212 -16.56 -9.91 -7.14
CA ASP A 212 -17.32 -9.22 -8.19
C ASP A 212 -16.40 -8.17 -8.84
N VAL A 213 -15.67 -8.55 -9.89
CA VAL A 213 -14.72 -7.66 -10.58
C VAL A 213 -15.25 -7.33 -11.98
N LEU A 214 -15.30 -6.05 -12.36
CA LEU A 214 -15.75 -5.69 -13.72
C LEU A 214 -14.60 -5.73 -14.73
N LEU A 215 -13.45 -5.16 -14.39
CA LEU A 215 -12.33 -4.96 -15.33
C LEU A 215 -10.97 -5.31 -14.73
N GLY A 216 -10.19 -6.15 -15.40
CA GLY A 216 -8.75 -6.33 -15.15
C GLY A 216 -7.91 -5.47 -16.10
N ILE A 217 -6.93 -4.73 -15.58
CA ILE A 217 -6.08 -3.81 -16.36
C ILE A 217 -4.61 -4.14 -16.13
N PHE A 218 -3.90 -4.56 -17.18
CA PHE A 218 -2.50 -4.94 -17.06
C PHE A 218 -1.75 -4.83 -18.40
N ASP A 219 -0.43 -5.00 -18.38
CA ASP A 219 0.33 -5.18 -19.62
C ASP A 219 0.04 -6.57 -20.21
N GLY A 220 0.16 -6.73 -21.53
CA GLY A 220 -0.10 -7.97 -22.26
C GLY A 220 0.95 -9.05 -22.04
N LEU A 221 1.20 -9.40 -20.78
CA LEU A 221 2.11 -10.47 -20.38
C LEU A 221 1.54 -11.84 -20.81
N PRO A 222 2.36 -12.71 -21.44
CA PRO A 222 1.90 -14.03 -21.86
C PRO A 222 1.34 -14.85 -20.69
N GLY A 223 0.13 -15.38 -20.83
CA GLY A 223 -0.51 -16.22 -19.81
C GLY A 223 -1.24 -15.47 -18.70
N LEU A 224 -1.11 -14.14 -18.61
CA LEU A 224 -1.79 -13.34 -17.57
C LEU A 224 -3.27 -13.13 -17.88
N GLU A 225 -3.61 -12.89 -19.15
CA GLU A 225 -5.00 -12.76 -19.60
C GLU A 225 -5.78 -14.04 -19.29
N GLU A 226 -5.21 -15.21 -19.59
CA GLU A 226 -5.82 -16.51 -19.35
C GLU A 226 -5.98 -16.78 -17.85
N ALA A 227 -4.93 -16.51 -17.04
CA ALA A 227 -5.00 -16.66 -15.59
C ALA A 227 -6.05 -15.73 -14.96
N PHE A 228 -6.20 -14.50 -15.48
CA PHE A 228 -7.20 -13.56 -15.00
C PHE A 228 -8.62 -14.04 -15.31
N ARG A 229 -8.88 -14.47 -16.56
CA ARG A 229 -10.19 -14.97 -16.98
C ARG A 229 -10.58 -16.27 -16.28
N GLU A 230 -9.61 -17.12 -15.93
CA GLU A 230 -9.85 -18.33 -15.15
C GLU A 230 -10.44 -18.01 -13.77
N ILE A 231 -9.95 -16.94 -13.13
CA ILE A 231 -10.33 -16.58 -11.75
C ILE A 231 -11.53 -15.64 -11.73
N TYR A 232 -11.61 -14.70 -12.68
CA TYR A 232 -12.66 -13.70 -12.86
C TYR A 232 -13.33 -13.85 -14.23
N PRO A 233 -14.13 -14.91 -14.46
CA PRO A 233 -14.69 -15.20 -15.79
C PRO A 233 -15.69 -14.16 -16.29
N MET A 234 -16.33 -13.42 -15.38
CA MET A 234 -17.29 -12.36 -15.72
C MET A 234 -16.64 -10.98 -15.91
N ALA A 235 -15.33 -10.86 -15.66
CA ALA A 235 -14.59 -9.62 -15.82
C ALA A 235 -14.08 -9.45 -17.26
N ASP A 236 -14.11 -8.22 -17.78
CA ASP A 236 -13.39 -7.89 -18.99
C ASP A 236 -11.89 -7.76 -18.70
N VAL A 237 -11.07 -7.88 -19.75
CA VAL A 237 -9.63 -7.64 -19.70
C VAL A 237 -9.28 -6.47 -20.60
N GLN A 238 -8.60 -5.48 -20.03
CA GLN A 238 -8.03 -4.34 -20.73
C GLN A 238 -6.51 -4.42 -20.70
N HIS A 239 -5.89 -4.51 -21.88
CA HIS A 239 -4.45 -4.36 -22.01
C HIS A 239 -4.04 -2.88 -22.08
N CYS A 240 -2.93 -2.52 -21.44
CA CYS A 240 -2.46 -1.14 -21.46
C CYS A 240 -2.11 -0.68 -22.89
N VAL A 241 -2.88 0.28 -23.43
CA VAL A 241 -2.64 0.84 -24.77
C VAL A 241 -1.26 1.49 -24.85
N VAL A 242 -0.85 2.19 -23.78
CA VAL A 242 0.46 2.87 -23.72
C VAL A 242 1.61 1.87 -23.79
N HIS A 243 1.51 0.72 -23.10
CA HIS A 243 2.52 -0.34 -23.22
C HIS A 243 2.57 -0.90 -24.63
N LYS A 244 1.42 -1.16 -25.25
CA LYS A 244 1.35 -1.64 -26.64
C LYS A 244 1.98 -0.65 -27.63
N VAL A 245 1.71 0.64 -27.47
CA VAL A 245 2.34 1.71 -28.27
C VAL A 245 3.86 1.71 -28.06
N ARG A 246 4.34 1.70 -26.81
CA ARG A 246 5.77 1.65 -26.48
C ARG A 246 6.46 0.40 -27.04
N ALA A 247 5.80 -0.75 -27.03
CA ALA A 247 6.33 -2.00 -27.58
C ALA A 247 6.38 -2.01 -29.12
N THR A 248 5.52 -1.22 -29.77
CA THR A 248 5.48 -1.08 -31.24
C THR A 248 6.51 -0.05 -31.72
N PHE A 249 6.75 1.01 -30.96
CA PHE A 249 7.58 2.16 -31.35
C PHE A 249 9.00 1.82 -31.85
N PRO A 250 9.77 0.89 -31.26
CA PRO A 250 11.10 0.53 -31.76
C PRO A 250 11.08 -0.23 -33.09
N LYS A 251 9.93 -0.78 -33.50
CA LYS A 251 9.77 -1.64 -34.69
C LYS A 251 9.43 -0.85 -35.96
N VAL A 252 9.05 0.42 -35.80
CA VAL A 252 8.69 1.34 -36.88
C VAL A 252 9.91 2.18 -37.28
N ARG A 253 10.11 2.42 -38.57
CA ARG A 253 11.22 3.24 -39.08
C ARG A 253 11.09 4.68 -38.60
N VAL A 254 12.22 5.34 -38.36
CA VAL A 254 12.24 6.72 -37.81
C VAL A 254 11.44 7.71 -38.66
N SER A 255 11.48 7.57 -39.99
CA SER A 255 10.72 8.42 -40.93
C SER A 255 9.21 8.35 -40.73
N ASP A 256 8.69 7.19 -40.34
CA ASP A 256 7.27 6.88 -40.35
C ASP A 256 6.66 6.97 -38.94
N LYS A 257 7.50 7.06 -37.90
CA LYS A 257 7.09 7.01 -36.49
C LYS A 257 6.04 8.05 -36.14
N THR A 258 6.22 9.30 -36.58
CA THR A 258 5.31 10.38 -36.21
C THR A 258 3.91 10.10 -36.75
N GLU A 259 3.80 9.83 -38.05
CA GLU A 259 2.53 9.57 -38.73
C GLU A 259 1.87 8.29 -38.21
N PHE A 260 2.64 7.21 -38.05
CA PHE A 260 2.15 5.94 -37.52
C PHE A 260 1.55 6.09 -36.11
N LEU A 261 2.19 6.89 -35.25
CA LEU A 261 1.69 7.15 -33.89
C LEU A 261 0.46 8.06 -33.88
N GLU A 262 0.40 9.06 -34.76
CA GLU A 262 -0.76 9.93 -34.88
C GLU A 262 -1.99 9.14 -35.32
N ASP A 263 -1.84 8.26 -36.32
CA ASP A 263 -2.93 7.39 -36.76
C ASP A 263 -3.35 6.40 -35.66
N LEU A 264 -2.40 5.77 -34.96
CA LEU A 264 -2.71 4.90 -33.81
C LEU A 264 -3.42 5.66 -32.68
N LYS A 265 -3.04 6.92 -32.45
CA LYS A 265 -3.65 7.74 -31.41
C LYS A 265 -5.14 7.94 -31.67
N GLN A 266 -5.53 8.14 -32.93
CA GLN A 266 -6.94 8.31 -33.31
C GLN A 266 -7.80 7.11 -32.93
N VAL A 267 -7.24 5.89 -32.93
CA VAL A 267 -7.97 4.66 -32.57
C VAL A 267 -8.44 4.70 -31.11
N TYR A 268 -7.55 4.99 -30.17
CA TYR A 268 -7.89 4.98 -28.74
C TYR A 268 -8.38 6.32 -28.20
N THR A 269 -8.43 7.37 -29.03
CA THR A 269 -9.08 8.66 -28.71
C THR A 269 -10.38 8.88 -29.49
N ALA A 270 -10.92 7.84 -30.13
CA ALA A 270 -12.19 7.90 -30.83
C ALA A 270 -13.36 8.17 -29.86
N MET A 271 -14.49 8.60 -30.42
CA MET A 271 -15.67 8.95 -29.63
C MET A 271 -16.40 7.73 -29.03
N ASP A 272 -16.24 6.56 -29.64
CA ASP A 272 -16.79 5.28 -29.18
C ASP A 272 -16.02 4.10 -29.79
N GLY A 273 -16.39 2.88 -29.38
CA GLY A 273 -15.72 1.65 -29.79
C GLY A 273 -15.94 1.24 -31.25
N ASP A 274 -17.05 1.62 -31.87
CA ASP A 274 -17.33 1.29 -33.27
C ASP A 274 -16.56 2.21 -34.20
N VAL A 275 -16.51 3.51 -33.87
CA VAL A 275 -15.66 4.49 -34.53
C VAL A 275 -14.18 4.10 -34.38
N ALA A 276 -13.76 3.67 -33.19
CA ALA A 276 -12.40 3.19 -32.97
C ALA A 276 -12.01 2.04 -33.92
N ARG A 277 -12.92 1.09 -34.15
CA ARG A 277 -12.70 -0.04 -35.08
C ARG A 277 -12.61 0.44 -36.52
N ALA A 278 -13.51 1.31 -36.95
CA ALA A 278 -13.48 1.89 -38.30
C ALA A 278 -12.17 2.68 -38.56
N VAL A 279 -11.70 3.45 -37.56
CA VAL A 279 -10.41 4.14 -37.62
C VAL A 279 -9.26 3.14 -37.70
N PHE A 280 -9.33 2.03 -36.95
CA PHE A 280 -8.32 0.97 -37.01
C PHE A 280 -8.28 0.27 -38.36
N ASP A 281 -9.42 0.08 -39.04
CA ASP A 281 -9.46 -0.48 -40.39
C ASP A 281 -8.74 0.44 -41.40
N GLY A 282 -8.93 1.75 -41.30
CA GLY A 282 -8.18 2.73 -42.09
C GLY A 282 -6.68 2.68 -41.80
N PHE A 283 -6.30 2.60 -40.52
CA PHE A 283 -4.90 2.42 -40.09
C PHE A 283 -4.29 1.14 -40.67
N LYS A 284 -5.04 0.02 -40.63
CA LYS A 284 -4.63 -1.28 -41.15
C LYS A 284 -4.36 -1.19 -42.65
N GLU A 285 -5.27 -0.64 -43.44
CA GLU A 285 -5.07 -0.54 -44.89
C GLU A 285 -3.85 0.31 -45.26
N LYS A 286 -3.61 1.40 -44.53
CA LYS A 286 -2.45 2.27 -44.74
C LYS A 286 -1.13 1.59 -44.43
N TRP A 287 -1.03 0.92 -43.28
CA TRP A 287 0.26 0.45 -42.75
C TRP A 287 0.56 -1.03 -42.96
N ARG A 288 -0.44 -1.88 -43.28
CA ARG A 288 -0.28 -3.33 -43.40
C ARG A 288 0.78 -3.76 -44.41
N LYS A 289 0.99 -3.00 -45.50
CA LYS A 289 2.02 -3.30 -46.50
C LYS A 289 3.44 -3.09 -45.96
N GLN A 290 3.64 -2.04 -45.16
CA GLN A 290 4.95 -1.66 -44.64
C GLN A 290 5.29 -2.39 -43.34
N TYR A 291 4.29 -2.58 -42.47
CA TYR A 291 4.42 -3.12 -41.12
C TYR A 291 3.42 -4.26 -40.84
N PRO A 292 3.45 -5.36 -41.64
CA PRO A 292 2.43 -6.41 -41.56
C PRO A 292 2.39 -7.12 -40.19
N LYS A 293 3.55 -7.27 -39.52
CA LYS A 293 3.64 -7.95 -38.23
C LYS A 293 3.06 -7.09 -37.11
N GLU A 294 3.34 -5.80 -37.14
CA GLU A 294 2.89 -4.83 -36.15
C GLU A 294 1.37 -4.66 -36.26
N VAL A 295 0.85 -4.45 -37.46
CA VAL A 295 -0.60 -4.32 -37.70
C VAL A 295 -1.34 -5.58 -37.26
N ARG A 296 -0.86 -6.78 -37.63
CA ARG A 296 -1.45 -8.05 -37.16
C ARG A 296 -1.41 -8.16 -35.63
N SER A 297 -0.30 -7.79 -35.01
CA SER A 297 -0.17 -7.83 -33.55
C SER A 297 -1.14 -6.89 -32.84
N TRP A 298 -1.51 -5.77 -33.46
CA TRP A 298 -2.56 -4.89 -32.94
C TRP A 298 -3.95 -5.45 -33.19
N GLU A 299 -4.20 -6.00 -34.38
CA GLU A 299 -5.47 -6.63 -34.74
C GLU A 299 -5.82 -7.79 -33.79
N ASP A 300 -4.87 -8.67 -33.52
CA ASP A 300 -5.05 -9.82 -32.62
C ASP A 300 -5.40 -9.39 -31.18
N GLN A 301 -4.89 -8.24 -30.73
CA GLN A 301 -5.10 -7.71 -29.37
C GLN A 301 -6.16 -6.60 -29.30
N LEU A 302 -6.76 -6.21 -30.43
CA LEU A 302 -7.71 -5.10 -30.50
C LEU A 302 -8.89 -5.26 -29.52
N PRO A 303 -9.48 -6.46 -29.34
CA PRO A 303 -10.59 -6.65 -28.39
C PRO A 303 -10.23 -6.30 -26.95
N THR A 304 -9.00 -6.60 -26.51
CA THR A 304 -8.51 -6.28 -25.15
C THR A 304 -7.92 -4.88 -25.05
N LEU A 305 -7.45 -4.30 -26.15
CA LEU A 305 -6.97 -2.90 -26.17
C LEU A 305 -8.12 -1.89 -26.15
N LEU A 306 -9.29 -2.26 -26.66
CA LEU A 306 -10.48 -1.40 -26.77
C LEU A 306 -11.59 -1.78 -25.78
N ALA A 307 -11.34 -2.70 -24.84
CA ALA A 307 -12.33 -3.15 -23.87
C ALA A 307 -12.88 -2.00 -23.00
N PHE A 308 -12.07 -0.98 -22.75
CA PHE A 308 -12.46 0.22 -22.00
C PHE A 308 -13.64 0.97 -22.61
N TYR A 309 -13.88 0.90 -23.93
CA TYR A 309 -15.03 1.55 -24.56
C TYR A 309 -16.38 0.96 -24.14
N LYS A 310 -16.40 -0.25 -23.54
CA LYS A 310 -17.62 -0.83 -22.94
C LYS A 310 -18.04 -0.12 -21.65
N TYR A 311 -17.18 0.72 -21.09
CA TYR A 311 -17.36 1.43 -19.83
C TYR A 311 -17.78 2.88 -20.06
N PRO A 312 -18.28 3.60 -19.04
CA PRO A 312 -18.68 5.00 -19.20
C PRO A 312 -17.51 5.91 -19.68
N PRO A 313 -17.76 6.86 -20.60
CA PRO A 313 -16.71 7.71 -21.17
C PRO A 313 -15.87 8.48 -20.15
N MET A 314 -16.49 8.87 -19.02
CA MET A 314 -15.81 9.64 -17.98
C MET A 314 -14.67 8.87 -17.29
N VAL A 315 -14.69 7.53 -17.33
CA VAL A 315 -13.64 6.71 -16.71
C VAL A 315 -12.56 6.28 -17.69
N TRP A 316 -12.75 6.45 -19.01
CA TRP A 316 -11.83 5.95 -20.04
C TRP A 316 -10.39 6.35 -19.78
N GLN A 317 -10.14 7.62 -19.46
CA GLN A 317 -8.79 8.14 -19.17
C GLN A 317 -8.09 7.44 -17.99
N ALA A 318 -8.85 6.88 -17.05
CA ALA A 318 -8.30 6.16 -15.92
C ALA A 318 -8.01 4.69 -16.26
N ILE A 319 -8.78 4.07 -17.16
CA ILE A 319 -8.78 2.61 -17.36
C ILE A 319 -8.08 2.13 -18.64
N TYR A 320 -7.88 2.98 -19.65
CA TYR A 320 -7.20 2.60 -20.90
C TYR A 320 -5.67 2.38 -20.75
N THR A 321 -5.12 2.71 -19.58
CA THR A 321 -3.68 2.67 -19.28
C THR A 321 -3.41 2.19 -17.85
N THR A 322 -2.25 1.57 -17.64
CA THR A 322 -1.72 1.19 -16.32
C THR A 322 -0.93 2.31 -15.64
N ASN A 323 -0.93 3.53 -16.19
CA ASN A 323 -0.20 4.68 -15.61
C ASN A 323 -0.42 4.91 -14.10
N PRO A 324 -1.63 4.73 -13.52
CA PRO A 324 -1.81 4.87 -12.07
C PRO A 324 -0.93 3.91 -11.24
N ILE A 325 -0.82 2.64 -11.66
CA ILE A 325 0.01 1.65 -10.98
C ILE A 325 1.50 1.82 -11.35
N GLU A 326 1.83 2.17 -12.60
CA GLU A 326 3.20 2.50 -13.01
C GLU A 326 3.79 3.64 -12.16
N ARG A 327 2.98 4.69 -11.90
CA ARG A 327 3.39 5.83 -11.06
C ARG A 327 3.69 5.38 -9.63
N THR A 328 2.86 4.49 -9.08
CA THR A 328 3.06 3.91 -7.75
C THR A 328 4.36 3.11 -7.71
N ASN A 329 4.60 2.26 -8.72
CA ASN A 329 5.82 1.49 -8.90
C ASN A 329 7.06 2.37 -9.05
N LYS A 330 6.95 3.50 -9.76
CA LYS A 330 8.05 4.47 -9.91
C LYS A 330 8.48 5.08 -8.58
N GLU A 331 7.52 5.48 -7.74
CA GLU A 331 7.83 6.03 -6.42
C GLU A 331 8.37 4.97 -5.46
N LEU A 332 7.86 3.74 -5.51
CA LEU A 332 8.43 2.59 -4.80
C LEU A 332 9.91 2.39 -5.19
N ARG A 333 10.21 2.34 -6.50
CA ARG A 333 11.58 2.22 -7.01
C ARG A 333 12.46 3.37 -6.54
N LYS A 334 11.94 4.60 -6.50
CA LYS A 334 12.70 5.78 -6.02
C LYS A 334 13.11 5.63 -4.56
N ARG A 335 12.23 5.08 -3.71
CA ARG A 335 12.53 4.82 -2.29
C ARG A 335 13.50 3.66 -2.07
N LEU A 336 13.44 2.65 -2.93
CA LEU A 336 14.34 1.49 -2.87
C LEU A 336 15.73 1.77 -3.45
N LYS A 337 15.86 2.76 -4.34
CA LYS A 337 17.12 3.07 -5.05
C LYS A 337 18.32 3.37 -4.13
N PRO A 338 18.22 4.20 -3.06
CA PRO A 338 19.34 4.49 -2.17
C PRO A 338 19.90 3.26 -1.46
N MET A 339 19.09 2.20 -1.31
CA MET A 339 19.46 1.01 -0.56
C MET A 339 20.33 0.04 -1.38
N ASN A 340 20.51 0.25 -2.69
CA ASN A 340 21.23 -0.58 -3.66
C ASN A 340 20.77 -2.04 -3.76
N SER A 341 20.92 -2.82 -2.68
CA SER A 341 20.42 -4.19 -2.52
C SER A 341 19.89 -4.37 -1.11
N LEU A 342 18.65 -4.87 -0.99
CA LEU A 342 18.07 -5.21 0.30
C LEU A 342 18.67 -6.51 0.83
N THR A 343 18.79 -6.62 2.15
CA THR A 343 19.47 -7.77 2.80
C THR A 343 18.60 -9.01 2.93
N SER A 344 17.28 -8.90 2.76
CA SER A 344 16.33 -10.02 2.84
C SER A 344 15.01 -9.68 2.17
N ILE A 345 14.13 -10.68 2.02
CA ILE A 345 12.77 -10.49 1.47
C ILE A 345 11.93 -9.66 2.44
N GLU A 346 12.02 -9.95 3.74
CA GLU A 346 11.27 -9.28 4.79
C GLU A 346 11.60 -7.78 4.83
N ALA A 347 12.86 -7.41 4.55
CA ALA A 347 13.24 -6.01 4.42
C ALA A 347 12.51 -5.32 3.24
N ALA A 348 12.34 -6.01 2.12
CA ALA A 348 11.57 -5.51 0.98
C ALA A 348 10.08 -5.36 1.34
N GLU A 349 9.51 -6.40 1.93
CA GLU A 349 8.11 -6.43 2.34
C GLU A 349 7.77 -5.29 3.30
N LYS A 350 8.63 -5.04 4.31
CA LYS A 350 8.47 -3.90 5.24
C LYS A 350 8.37 -2.57 4.51
N ILE A 351 9.26 -2.29 3.57
CA ILE A 351 9.28 -1.00 2.87
C ILE A 351 8.06 -0.88 1.95
N ILE A 352 7.74 -1.94 1.22
CA ILE A 352 6.60 -1.96 0.30
C ILE A 352 5.30 -1.80 1.08
N TYR A 353 5.14 -2.52 2.19
CA TYR A 353 3.99 -2.42 3.08
C TYR A 353 3.78 -1.01 3.61
N LEU A 354 4.81 -0.40 4.19
CA LEU A 354 4.73 0.95 4.74
C LEU A 354 4.34 1.98 3.67
N GLN A 355 4.81 1.78 2.44
CA GLN A 355 4.43 2.63 1.31
C GLN A 355 2.99 2.37 0.84
N ALA A 356 2.54 1.11 0.84
CA ALA A 356 1.17 0.75 0.49
C ALA A 356 0.18 1.36 1.49
N LEU A 357 0.49 1.36 2.79
CA LEU A 357 -0.30 2.04 3.81
C LEU A 357 -0.39 3.55 3.57
N ASP A 358 0.74 4.22 3.36
CA ASP A 358 0.80 5.66 3.07
C ASP A 358 -0.03 6.03 1.82
N TYR A 359 0.00 5.18 0.79
CA TYR A 359 -0.85 5.38 -0.38
C TYR A 359 -2.33 5.20 -0.08
N ASN A 360 -2.70 4.12 0.60
CA ASN A 360 -4.09 3.85 0.95
C ASN A 360 -4.67 4.95 1.84
N GLU A 361 -3.91 5.46 2.82
CA GLU A 361 -4.30 6.58 3.67
C GLU A 361 -4.54 7.86 2.84
N LYS A 362 -3.61 8.20 1.93
CA LYS A 362 -3.75 9.36 1.03
C LYS A 362 -4.93 9.25 0.08
N TRP A 363 -5.33 8.04 -0.28
CA TRP A 363 -6.40 7.78 -1.24
C TRP A 363 -7.77 7.57 -0.57
N CYS A 364 -7.82 7.20 0.71
CA CYS A 364 -9.04 6.85 1.44
C CYS A 364 -10.16 7.92 1.37
N GLY A 365 -9.80 9.20 1.17
CA GLY A 365 -10.75 10.31 1.03
C GLY A 365 -10.87 10.88 -0.39
N ARG A 366 -10.27 10.25 -1.40
CA ARG A 366 -10.16 10.81 -2.76
C ARG A 366 -10.61 9.79 -3.80
N ALA A 367 -11.87 9.90 -4.20
CA ALA A 367 -12.40 9.14 -5.32
C ALA A 367 -11.92 9.71 -6.67
N ILE A 368 -11.70 8.82 -7.64
CA ILE A 368 -11.20 9.17 -8.96
C ILE A 368 -12.28 9.91 -9.75
N ARG A 369 -11.89 10.99 -10.43
CA ARG A 369 -12.77 11.76 -11.32
C ARG A 369 -13.37 10.82 -12.37
N GLY A 370 -14.69 10.88 -12.56
CA GLY A 370 -15.46 9.97 -13.41
C GLY A 370 -16.15 8.86 -12.63
N PHE A 371 -15.48 8.21 -11.67
CA PHE A 371 -16.12 7.15 -10.86
C PHE A 371 -17.12 7.68 -9.82
N VAL A 372 -17.06 8.97 -9.50
CA VAL A 372 -18.00 9.62 -8.57
C VAL A 372 -19.29 10.05 -9.26
N ASP A 373 -19.25 10.18 -10.59
CA ASP A 373 -20.36 10.68 -11.38
C ASP A 373 -21.61 9.77 -11.24
N PRO A 374 -22.82 10.33 -11.00
CA PRO A 374 -24.03 9.54 -10.78
C PRO A 374 -24.39 8.62 -11.94
N GLU A 375 -24.22 9.07 -13.19
CA GLU A 375 -24.54 8.27 -14.38
C GLU A 375 -23.55 7.11 -14.51
N THR A 376 -22.26 7.39 -14.27
CA THR A 376 -21.20 6.37 -14.25
C THR A 376 -21.48 5.31 -13.15
N LYS A 377 -21.88 5.74 -11.95
CA LYS A 377 -22.24 4.80 -10.87
C LYS A 377 -23.45 3.94 -11.21
N ALA A 378 -24.50 4.53 -11.78
CA ALA A 378 -25.67 3.79 -12.21
C ALA A 378 -25.32 2.75 -13.30
N ALA A 379 -24.44 3.12 -14.23
CA ALA A 379 -23.93 2.20 -15.24
C ALA A 379 -23.14 1.03 -14.62
N PHE A 380 -22.26 1.30 -13.65
CA PHE A 380 -21.54 0.25 -12.93
C PHE A 380 -22.47 -0.68 -12.14
N GLU A 381 -23.47 -0.14 -11.44
CA GLU A 381 -24.43 -0.97 -10.70
C GLU A 381 -25.23 -1.90 -11.62
N LYS A 382 -25.63 -1.39 -12.78
CA LYS A 382 -26.25 -2.20 -13.83
C LYS A 382 -25.32 -3.33 -14.29
N MET A 383 -24.04 -3.02 -14.57
CA MET A 383 -23.06 -4.03 -14.95
C MET A 383 -22.84 -5.09 -13.86
N TYR A 384 -22.80 -4.69 -12.58
CA TYR A 384 -22.72 -5.65 -11.47
C TYR A 384 -23.93 -6.56 -11.42
N THR A 385 -25.13 -6.00 -11.55
CA THR A 385 -26.38 -6.77 -11.52
C THR A 385 -26.46 -7.75 -12.69
N GLU A 386 -26.10 -7.32 -13.89
CA GLU A 386 -26.11 -8.17 -15.10
C GLU A 386 -25.11 -9.32 -15.03
N ARG A 387 -23.93 -9.10 -14.42
CA ARG A 387 -22.84 -10.09 -14.38
C ARG A 387 -22.86 -11.00 -13.15
N TYR A 388 -23.37 -10.48 -12.02
CA TYR A 388 -23.23 -11.09 -10.70
C TYR A 388 -24.53 -11.14 -9.90
N GLY A 389 -25.65 -10.61 -10.41
CA GLY A 389 -26.95 -10.54 -9.72
C GLY A 389 -27.78 -11.82 -9.76
N GLY A 390 -27.13 -12.98 -9.91
CA GLY A 390 -27.78 -14.30 -9.90
C GLY A 390 -28.35 -14.69 -8.55
#